data_AF-B9TNL9-F1
#
_entry.id   AF-B9TNL9-F1
#
_cell.length_a   1.000
_cell.length_b   1.000
_cell.length_c   1.000
_cell.angle_alpha   90.00
_cell.angle_beta   90.00
_cell.angle_gamma   90.00
#
_symmetry.space_group_name_H-M   'P 1'
#
loop_
_entity.id
_entity.type
_entity.pdbx_description
1 polymer ?
#
loop_
_entity_poly.entity_id
_entity_poly.type
_entity_poly.pdbx_seq_one_letter_code
_entity_poly.pdbx_strand_id
1 'polypeptide(L)'
;VTIVETGEKLPTTTPDQLVLTGRLEDDAVLTVHIEGGKRNASGVQIDITGTEGDLRITNRSAFGGEGDDYKVEGAHGDNLPLQVLPVPDAYNQLPPSDLPSSVLELAELYAAYANDVRNGTKTAPDFSDAVRMHELINAAVMSSESGKHVVLATSQD
;
A
#
# COMPACT_ATOMS: atom_id res chain seq x y z
N VAL A 1 1.30 1.69 24.10
CA VAL A 1 0.45 2.76 23.51
C VAL A 1 -0.08 3.65 24.62
N THR A 2 -0.16 4.97 24.37
CA THR A 2 -0.79 5.92 25.31
C THR A 2 -2.14 6.33 24.75
N ILE A 3 -3.22 6.20 25.52
CA ILE A 3 -4.54 6.73 25.14
C ILE A 3 -4.52 8.24 25.32
N VAL A 4 -4.85 9.00 24.28
CA VAL A 4 -4.69 10.46 24.26
C VAL A 4 -5.60 11.14 25.29
N GLU A 5 -6.83 10.65 25.41
CA GLU A 5 -7.88 11.23 26.24
C GLU A 5 -7.63 11.03 27.74
N THR A 6 -7.01 9.91 28.12
CA THR A 6 -6.83 9.52 29.54
C THR A 6 -5.38 9.61 30.02
N GLY A 7 -4.41 9.64 29.09
CA GLY A 7 -2.98 9.51 29.40
C GLY A 7 -2.57 8.11 29.87
N GLU A 8 -3.49 7.14 29.89
CA GLU A 8 -3.21 5.76 30.29
C GLU A 8 -2.22 5.10 29.32
N LYS A 9 -1.23 4.40 29.87
CA LYS A 9 -0.25 3.64 29.09
C LYS A 9 -0.59 2.15 29.14
N LEU A 10 -0.97 1.62 27.99
CA LEU A 10 -1.22 0.19 27.80
C LEU A 10 0.01 -0.50 27.18
N PRO A 11 0.42 -1.67 27.67
CA PRO A 11 1.42 -2.48 27.00
C PRO A 11 0.89 -2.93 25.63
N THR A 12 1.77 -2.93 24.63
CA THR A 12 1.46 -3.44 23.28
C THR A 12 2.29 -4.70 23.03
N THR A 13 1.68 -5.70 22.40
CA THR A 13 2.37 -6.89 21.89
C THR A 13 2.68 -6.77 20.40
N THR A 14 2.15 -5.75 19.73
CA THR A 14 2.42 -5.47 18.33
C THR A 14 3.83 -4.88 18.19
N PRO A 15 4.67 -5.39 17.27
CA PRO A 15 5.98 -4.82 17.03
C PRO A 15 5.88 -3.40 16.46
N ASP A 16 6.79 -2.52 16.88
CA ASP A 16 6.86 -1.14 16.37
C ASP A 16 7.37 -1.07 14.91
N GLN A 17 7.99 -2.15 14.44
CA GLN A 17 8.71 -2.23 13.17
C GLN A 17 8.55 -3.62 12.57
N LEU A 18 8.26 -3.69 11.27
CA LEU A 18 8.32 -4.93 10.47
C LEU A 18 9.21 -4.68 9.27
N VAL A 19 10.19 -5.57 9.07
CA VAL A 19 10.96 -5.63 7.82
C VAL A 19 10.71 -6.99 7.20
N LEU A 20 10.23 -6.97 5.96
CA LEU A 20 10.00 -8.17 5.15
C LEU A 20 10.81 -8.06 3.87
N THR A 21 11.49 -9.15 3.52
CA THR A 21 12.12 -9.32 2.22
C THR A 21 11.59 -10.58 1.58
N GLY A 22 11.31 -10.49 0.28
CA GLY A 22 10.71 -11.56 -0.48
C GLY A 22 11.11 -11.49 -1.94
N ARG A 23 10.64 -12.48 -2.69
CA ARG A 23 10.83 -12.56 -4.13
C ARG A 23 9.51 -12.94 -4.79
N LEU A 24 9.13 -12.20 -5.82
CA LEU A 24 7.98 -12.50 -6.66
C LEU A 24 8.27 -13.70 -7.57
N GLU A 25 7.25 -14.20 -8.27
CA GLU A 25 7.38 -15.36 -9.16
C GLU A 25 8.39 -15.15 -10.30
N ASP A 26 8.55 -13.90 -10.75
CA ASP A 26 9.44 -13.46 -11.82
C ASP A 26 10.84 -13.04 -11.32
N ASP A 27 11.22 -13.50 -10.12
CA ASP A 27 12.47 -13.18 -9.43
C ASP A 27 12.64 -11.71 -8.98
N ALA A 28 11.65 -10.84 -9.20
CA ALA A 28 11.69 -9.46 -8.70
C ALA A 28 11.76 -9.45 -7.16
N VAL A 29 12.63 -8.63 -6.59
CA VAL A 29 12.83 -8.52 -5.15
C VAL A 29 11.81 -7.55 -4.56
N LEU A 30 11.12 -8.00 -3.51
CA LEU A 30 10.23 -7.16 -2.71
C LEU A 30 10.88 -6.85 -1.36
N THR A 31 10.86 -5.58 -0.98
CA THR A 31 11.20 -5.15 0.39
C THR A 31 10.06 -4.32 0.96
N VAL A 32 9.61 -4.66 2.17
CA VAL A 32 8.57 -3.92 2.90
C VAL A 32 9.12 -3.51 4.25
N HIS A 33 8.94 -2.24 4.60
CA HIS A 33 9.30 -1.70 5.90
C HIS A 33 8.10 -0.94 6.47
N ILE A 34 7.53 -1.45 7.57
CA ILE A 34 6.41 -0.83 8.27
C ILE A 34 6.90 -0.29 9.61
N GLU A 35 6.48 0.93 9.94
CA GLU A 35 6.95 1.67 11.11
C GLU A 35 5.77 2.28 11.90
N GLY A 36 5.38 1.65 13.02
CA GLY A 36 4.25 2.09 13.84
C GLY A 36 4.60 3.16 14.89
N GLY A 37 5.87 3.32 15.25
CA GLY A 37 6.33 4.20 16.35
C GLY A 37 7.01 5.50 15.91
N LYS A 38 6.89 5.90 14.64
CA LYS A 38 7.63 7.04 14.09
C LYS A 38 7.15 8.38 14.67
N ARG A 39 8.10 9.25 15.01
CA ARG A 39 7.83 10.64 15.45
C ARG A 39 7.80 11.64 14.30
N ASN A 40 8.48 11.33 13.21
CA ASN A 40 8.69 12.22 12.06
C ASN A 40 8.68 11.40 10.78
N ALA A 41 8.45 12.06 9.64
CA ALA A 41 8.45 11.43 8.32
C ALA A 41 7.56 10.19 8.27
N SER A 42 6.33 10.33 8.80
CA SER A 42 5.23 9.42 8.53
C SER A 42 4.91 9.44 7.04
N GLY A 43 4.16 8.44 6.61
CA GLY A 43 3.72 8.37 5.23
C GLY A 43 3.82 6.97 4.66
N VAL A 44 3.58 6.93 3.36
CA VAL A 44 3.82 5.78 2.52
C VAL A 44 4.77 6.19 1.40
N GLN A 45 5.70 5.30 1.09
CA GLN A 45 6.55 5.39 -0.09
C GLN A 45 6.53 4.03 -0.78
N ILE A 46 6.31 4.04 -2.09
CA ILE A 46 6.37 2.85 -2.94
C ILE A 46 7.36 3.18 -4.05
N ASP A 47 8.42 2.38 -4.15
CA ASP A 47 9.40 2.44 -5.23
C ASP A 47 9.20 1.22 -6.13
N ILE A 48 9.11 1.47 -7.44
CA ILE A 48 8.99 0.43 -8.47
C ILE A 48 10.13 0.63 -9.44
N THR A 49 11.06 -0.33 -9.50
CA THR A 49 12.17 -0.35 -10.44
C THR A 49 11.87 -1.34 -11.56
N GLY A 50 11.80 -0.84 -12.78
CA GLY A 50 11.57 -1.63 -13.99
C GLY A 50 12.79 -1.63 -14.91
N THR A 51 12.72 -2.41 -15.98
CA THR A 51 13.80 -2.50 -16.97
C THR A 51 13.92 -1.27 -17.87
N GLU A 52 12.87 -0.45 -17.95
CA GLU A 52 12.84 0.75 -18.78
C GLU A 52 12.84 2.05 -17.96
N GLY A 53 12.78 1.97 -16.63
CA GLY A 53 12.63 3.13 -15.80
C GLY A 53 12.09 2.82 -14.42
N ASP A 54 11.87 3.88 -13.65
CA ASP A 54 11.53 3.82 -12.24
C ASP A 54 10.31 4.70 -11.95
N LEU A 55 9.52 4.29 -10.95
CA LEU A 55 8.45 5.07 -10.35
C LEU A 55 8.66 5.19 -8.84
N ARG A 56 8.33 6.36 -8.30
CA ARG A 56 8.22 6.62 -6.87
C ARG A 56 6.87 7.26 -6.57
N ILE A 57 6.14 6.65 -5.64
CA ILE A 57 4.86 7.16 -5.14
C ILE A 57 5.05 7.52 -3.68
N THR A 58 4.71 8.74 -3.29
CA THR A 58 4.84 9.21 -1.90
C THR A 58 3.58 9.91 -1.40
N ASN A 59 3.24 9.70 -0.13
CA ASN A 59 2.25 10.48 0.59
C ASN A 59 2.70 10.61 2.07
N ARG A 60 2.67 11.82 2.64
CA ARG A 60 3.23 12.11 3.98
C ARG A 60 2.30 11.74 5.15
N SER A 61 1.03 11.52 4.86
CA SER A 61 0.00 11.22 5.86
C SER A 61 -0.35 9.72 5.93
N ALA A 62 0.22 8.90 5.04
CA ALA A 62 -0.01 7.47 4.83
C ALA A 62 -1.42 7.13 4.34
N PHE A 63 -2.45 7.78 4.88
CA PHE A 63 -3.85 7.66 4.49
C PHE A 63 -4.44 9.05 4.26
N GLY A 64 -3.85 9.86 3.37
CA GLY A 64 -4.38 11.15 2.89
C GLY A 64 -5.02 12.06 3.95
N GLY A 65 -4.25 12.96 4.55
CA GLY A 65 -4.79 14.11 5.30
C GLY A 65 -5.32 15.20 4.36
N GLU A 66 -5.97 16.21 4.92
CA GLU A 66 -6.39 17.40 4.15
C GLU A 66 -5.15 18.05 3.47
N GLY A 67 -5.15 18.10 2.14
CA GLY A 67 -4.07 18.67 1.33
C GLY A 67 -2.86 17.77 1.07
N ASP A 68 -2.87 16.50 1.51
CA ASP A 68 -1.80 15.53 1.23
C ASP A 68 -2.23 14.54 0.15
N ASP A 69 -2.05 14.91 -1.12
CA ASP A 69 -2.23 14.02 -2.26
C ASP A 69 -0.99 13.14 -2.49
N TYR A 70 -1.19 12.02 -3.18
CA TYR A 70 -0.07 11.20 -3.63
C TYR A 70 0.72 11.94 -4.70
N LYS A 71 2.03 12.03 -4.48
CA LYS A 71 2.97 12.51 -5.48
C LYS A 71 3.55 11.31 -6.22
N VAL A 72 3.32 11.27 -7.53
CA VAL A 72 3.92 10.29 -8.43
C VAL A 72 5.11 10.94 -9.14
N GLU A 73 6.26 10.30 -9.05
CA GLU A 73 7.48 10.69 -9.75
C GLU A 73 8.00 9.53 -10.57
N GLY A 74 8.64 9.80 -11.71
CA GLY A 74 9.18 8.75 -12.56
C GLY A 74 10.26 9.20 -13.52
N ALA A 75 10.97 8.24 -14.08
CA ALA A 75 11.93 8.42 -15.15
C ALA A 75 11.83 7.23 -16.13
N HIS A 76 11.99 7.49 -17.43
CA HIS A 76 12.02 6.48 -18.49
C HIS A 76 13.32 6.61 -19.28
N GLY A 77 14.11 5.53 -19.32
CA GLY A 77 15.47 5.51 -19.86
C GLY A 77 16.56 5.69 -18.79
N ASP A 78 17.79 5.93 -19.25
CA ASP A 78 18.99 5.78 -18.41
C ASP A 78 19.48 7.12 -17.80
N ASN A 79 19.90 7.07 -16.53
CA ASN A 79 20.57 8.18 -15.83
C ASN A 79 19.78 9.51 -15.81
N LEU A 80 18.45 9.44 -15.71
CA LEU A 80 17.57 10.60 -15.61
C LEU A 80 17.11 10.82 -14.15
N PRO A 81 16.93 12.08 -13.72
CA PRO A 81 16.28 12.35 -12.44
C PRO A 81 14.79 11.99 -12.53
N LEU A 82 14.21 11.53 -11.41
CA LEU A 82 12.76 11.38 -11.30
C LEU A 82 12.09 12.76 -11.45
N GLN A 83 11.05 12.81 -12.27
CA GLN A 83 10.22 14.00 -12.46
C GLN A 83 8.79 13.74 -12.01
N VAL A 84 8.11 14.78 -11.53
CA VAL A 84 6.68 14.70 -11.19
C VAL A 84 5.90 14.31 -12.44
N LEU A 85 5.12 13.22 -12.33
CA LEU A 85 4.23 12.77 -13.37
C LEU A 85 2.82 13.22 -13.02
N PRO A 86 2.16 14.06 -13.85
CA PRO A 86 0.75 14.38 -13.65
C PRO A 86 -0.06 13.10 -13.81
N VAL A 87 -0.97 12.83 -12.87
CA VAL A 87 -1.91 11.70 -12.98
C VAL A 87 -3.03 12.12 -13.94
N PRO A 88 -3.23 11.42 -15.06
CA PRO A 88 -4.32 11.70 -16.00
C PRO A 88 -5.71 11.63 -15.35
N ASP A 89 -6.57 12.61 -15.67
CA ASP A 89 -7.96 12.64 -15.19
C ASP A 89 -8.77 11.40 -15.58
N ALA A 90 -8.36 10.68 -16.63
CA ALA A 90 -8.99 9.44 -17.08
C ALA A 90 -8.94 8.30 -16.05
N TYR A 91 -8.08 8.41 -15.03
CA TYR A 91 -8.03 7.43 -13.93
C TYR A 91 -9.06 7.71 -12.83
N ASN A 92 -9.66 8.90 -12.79
CA ASN A 92 -10.70 9.25 -11.82
C ASN A 92 -12.05 8.72 -12.33
N GLN A 93 -12.70 7.84 -11.57
CA GLN A 93 -14.04 7.34 -11.93
C GLN A 93 -15.14 8.22 -11.33
N LEU A 94 -14.81 8.92 -10.24
CA LEU A 94 -15.72 9.85 -9.59
C LEU A 94 -15.64 11.27 -10.15
N PRO A 95 -16.74 12.04 -10.10
CA PRO A 95 -16.72 13.46 -10.42
C PRO A 95 -15.71 14.23 -9.53
N PRO A 96 -15.14 15.35 -10.03
CA PRO A 96 -14.29 16.20 -9.22
C PRO A 96 -14.92 16.57 -7.88
N SER A 97 -14.11 16.58 -6.84
CA SER A 97 -14.55 16.78 -5.46
C SER A 97 -13.43 17.43 -4.64
N ASP A 98 -13.82 18.21 -3.63
CA ASP A 98 -12.91 18.84 -2.66
C ASP A 98 -12.62 17.93 -1.44
N LEU A 99 -12.98 16.64 -1.53
CA LEU A 99 -12.70 15.67 -0.47
C LEU A 99 -11.19 15.40 -0.34
N PRO A 100 -10.67 15.16 0.87
CA PRO A 100 -9.28 14.71 1.04
C PRO A 100 -9.01 13.41 0.28
N SER A 101 -7.76 13.24 -0.18
CA SER A 101 -7.35 12.08 -0.99
C SER A 101 -7.73 10.73 -0.41
N SER A 102 -7.60 10.52 0.91
CA SER A 102 -7.98 9.25 1.56
C SER A 102 -9.48 8.97 1.54
N VAL A 103 -10.28 10.03 1.62
CA VAL A 103 -11.73 9.90 1.53
C VAL A 103 -12.11 9.58 0.08
N LEU A 104 -11.39 10.16 -0.89
CA LEU A 104 -11.56 9.84 -2.31
C LEU A 104 -11.15 8.40 -2.63
N GLU A 105 -10.03 7.90 -2.09
CA GLU A 105 -9.63 6.49 -2.23
C GLU A 105 -10.75 5.53 -1.77
N LEU A 106 -11.34 5.81 -0.61
CA LEU A 106 -12.44 5.01 -0.10
C LEU A 106 -13.68 5.15 -0.97
N ALA A 107 -14.01 6.36 -1.43
CA ALA A 107 -15.14 6.60 -2.32
C ALA A 107 -15.00 5.85 -3.65
N GLU A 108 -13.80 5.85 -4.25
CA GLU A 108 -13.48 5.11 -5.48
C GLU A 108 -13.65 3.59 -5.27
N LEU A 109 -13.21 3.05 -4.12
CA LEU A 109 -13.42 1.65 -3.77
C LEU A 109 -14.92 1.29 -3.67
N TYR A 110 -15.73 2.12 -3.01
CA TYR A 110 -17.18 1.91 -2.94
C TYR A 110 -17.87 2.04 -4.31
N ALA A 111 -17.37 2.93 -5.17
CA ALA A 111 -17.86 3.06 -6.54
C ALA A 111 -17.57 1.81 -7.36
N ALA A 112 -16.36 1.23 -7.23
CA ALA A 112 -15.98 -0.03 -7.85
C ALA A 112 -16.90 -1.19 -7.38
N TYR A 113 -17.15 -1.32 -6.07
CA TYR A 113 -18.11 -2.31 -5.55
C TYR A 113 -19.52 -2.12 -6.11
N ALA A 114 -20.03 -0.88 -6.15
CA ALA A 114 -21.36 -0.59 -6.67
C ALA A 114 -21.47 -0.90 -8.17
N ASN A 115 -20.40 -0.64 -8.93
CA ASN A 115 -20.29 -0.98 -10.35
C ASN A 115 -20.29 -2.51 -10.55
N ASP A 116 -19.50 -3.25 -9.79
CA ASP A 116 -19.43 -4.71 -9.82
C ASP A 116 -20.78 -5.36 -9.54
N VAL A 117 -21.50 -4.89 -8.51
CA VAL A 117 -22.86 -5.38 -8.21
C VAL A 117 -23.84 -5.08 -9.34
N ARG A 118 -23.77 -3.87 -9.91
CA ARG A 118 -24.72 -3.43 -10.95
C ARG A 118 -24.51 -4.14 -12.28
N ASN A 119 -23.25 -4.33 -12.65
CA ASN A 119 -22.86 -4.74 -14.01
C ASN A 119 -22.29 -6.16 -14.07
N GLY A 120 -22.13 -6.84 -12.93
CA GLY A 120 -21.51 -8.17 -12.86
C GLY A 120 -20.01 -8.15 -13.18
N THR A 121 -19.35 -7.00 -13.03
CA THR A 121 -17.89 -6.87 -13.18
C THR A 121 -17.16 -7.31 -11.90
N LYS A 122 -15.83 -7.41 -11.98
CA LYS A 122 -14.94 -7.73 -10.84
C LYS A 122 -13.72 -6.80 -10.87
N THR A 123 -13.93 -5.56 -10.47
CA THR A 123 -12.94 -4.47 -10.48
C THR A 123 -12.47 -4.09 -9.08
N ALA A 124 -13.29 -4.35 -8.06
CA ALA A 124 -12.90 -4.20 -6.66
C ALA A 124 -12.30 -5.51 -6.10
N PRO A 125 -11.40 -5.42 -5.09
CA PRO A 125 -10.94 -6.59 -4.35
C PRO A 125 -12.11 -7.38 -3.73
N ASP A 126 -12.00 -8.69 -3.67
CA ASP A 126 -13.01 -9.56 -3.05
C ASP A 126 -12.47 -10.35 -1.84
N PHE A 127 -13.27 -11.29 -1.33
CA PHE A 127 -12.88 -12.07 -0.16
C PHE A 127 -11.65 -12.95 -0.41
N SER A 128 -11.39 -13.36 -1.65
CA SER A 128 -10.18 -14.12 -1.99
C SER A 128 -8.91 -13.29 -1.82
N ASP A 129 -8.96 -11.99 -2.13
CA ASP A 129 -7.86 -11.06 -1.87
C ASP A 129 -7.61 -10.89 -0.36
N ALA A 130 -8.69 -10.85 0.43
CA ALA A 130 -8.59 -10.81 1.88
C ALA A 130 -7.92 -12.08 2.44
N VAL A 131 -8.24 -13.26 1.92
CA VAL A 131 -7.59 -14.53 2.31
C VAL A 131 -6.11 -14.49 1.96
N ARG A 132 -5.75 -14.11 0.72
CA ARG A 132 -4.35 -13.99 0.29
C ARG A 132 -3.54 -13.04 1.18
N MET A 133 -4.13 -11.91 1.57
CA MET A 133 -3.48 -10.96 2.48
C MET A 133 -3.20 -11.59 3.86
N HIS A 134 -4.13 -12.38 4.39
CA HIS A 134 -3.92 -13.07 5.67
C HIS A 134 -2.91 -14.21 5.56
N GLU A 135 -2.84 -14.92 4.44
CA GLU A 135 -1.82 -15.92 4.17
C GLU A 135 -0.42 -15.30 4.15
N LEU A 136 -0.27 -14.12 3.52
CA LEU A 136 0.99 -13.35 3.54
C LEU A 136 1.40 -12.96 4.97
N ILE A 137 0.46 -12.43 5.76
CA ILE A 137 0.72 -12.06 7.17
C ILE A 137 1.15 -13.30 7.97
N ASN A 138 0.45 -14.42 7.81
CA ASN A 138 0.79 -15.66 8.51
C ASN A 138 2.18 -16.18 8.12
N ALA A 139 2.52 -16.14 6.83
CA ALA A 139 3.85 -16.52 6.35
C ALA A 139 4.96 -15.60 6.90
N ALA A 140 4.70 -14.30 7.04
CA ALA A 140 5.63 -13.35 7.66
C ALA A 140 5.88 -13.70 9.14
N VAL A 141 4.84 -14.07 9.89
CA VAL A 141 4.96 -14.52 11.28
C VAL A 141 5.79 -15.81 11.36
N MET A 142 5.44 -16.83 10.54
CA MET A 142 6.18 -18.10 10.49
C MET A 142 7.66 -17.90 10.12
N SER A 143 7.94 -16.99 9.18
CA SER A 143 9.30 -16.64 8.76
C SER A 143 10.09 -16.03 9.93
N SER A 144 9.48 -15.08 10.64
CA SER A 144 10.07 -14.42 11.81
C SER A 144 10.40 -15.41 12.94
N GLU A 145 9.47 -16.31 13.25
CA GLU A 145 9.65 -17.30 14.33
C GLU A 145 10.68 -18.38 13.99
N SER A 146 10.71 -18.82 12.74
CA SER A 146 11.58 -19.93 12.30
C SER A 146 12.94 -19.49 11.78
N GLY A 147 13.11 -18.22 11.41
CA GLY A 147 14.29 -17.69 10.74
C GLY A 147 14.49 -18.24 9.33
N LYS A 148 13.43 -18.72 8.67
CA LYS A 148 13.48 -19.35 7.35
C LYS A 148 12.57 -18.64 6.35
N HIS A 149 12.96 -18.68 5.08
CA HIS A 149 12.07 -18.31 4.00
C HIS A 149 10.84 -19.23 3.96
N VAL A 150 9.66 -18.61 3.86
CA VAL A 150 8.38 -19.30 3.69
C VAL A 150 7.90 -19.05 2.27
N VAL A 151 7.56 -20.12 1.56
CA VAL A 151 6.98 -20.04 0.21
C VAL A 151 5.48 -19.82 0.36
N LEU A 152 4.96 -18.79 -0.28
CA LEU A 152 3.52 -18.58 -0.39
C LEU A 152 2.97 -19.53 -1.45
N ALA A 153 1.87 -20.22 -1.13
CA ALA A 153 1.18 -21.02 -2.12
C ALA A 153 0.61 -20.08 -3.18
N THR A 154 0.91 -20.34 -4.45
CA THR A 154 0.19 -19.69 -5.54
C THR A 154 -1.23 -20.23 -5.53
N SER A 155 -2.21 -19.34 -5.52
CA SER A 155 -3.60 -19.76 -5.63
C SER A 155 -3.75 -20.50 -6.94
N GLN A 156 -4.28 -21.72 -6.91
CA GLN A 156 -4.72 -22.38 -8.13
C GLN A 156 -5.92 -21.60 -8.67
N ASP A 157 -5.83 -21.17 -9.92
CA ASP A 157 -6.93 -20.56 -10.69
C ASP A 157 -8.18 -21.47 -10.75
#